data_AF-A0A971A5Y3-F1
#
_entry.id   AF-A0A971A5Y3-F1
#
_cell.length_a   1.000
_cell.length_b   1.000
_cell.length_c   1.000
_cell.angle_alpha   90.00
_cell.angle_beta   90.00
_cell.angle_gamma   90.00
#
_symmetry.space_group_name_H-M   'P 1'
#
loop_
_entity.id
_entity.type
_entity.pdbx_description
1 polymer ?
#
loop_
_entity_poly.entity_id
_entity_poly.type
_entity_poly.pdbx_seq_one_letter_code
_entity_poly.pdbx_strand_id
1 'polypeptide(L)'
;MGEVYPSDNTLLNLQTDGESGVEYIPTGAAPYYLHFRKLLYRLLLATHRANDLRVYDEGGLEVGVKAGRFWLGTTLVGYAGSTGHVLADDKAAIYLYLTADGTLVANEYAGFPDMATTPHVRLAIVTTSGEDIVSIVDCRSGHNCIVPHGAGGVRTTIEAHTSDDTLAAVESGSVHTNLGATAVVTLTLPADPPQGTQFAFAVQAAQELRIDPGSAAIRDASGQTPGRYKSASAVGAALTLVADANGDWATIAKNGTWSEQA
;
A
#
# COMPACT_ATOMS: atom_id res chain seq x y z
N MET A 1 33.47 -9.92 3.87
CA MET A 1 34.07 -8.60 3.61
C MET A 1 33.86 -7.80 4.88
N GLY A 2 34.92 -7.43 5.61
CA GLY A 2 34.78 -6.66 6.84
C GLY A 2 34.35 -5.22 6.51
N GLU A 3 33.46 -4.66 7.31
CA GLU A 3 33.10 -3.25 7.22
C GLU A 3 34.35 -2.39 7.50
N VAL A 4 34.66 -1.47 6.58
CA VAL A 4 35.78 -0.55 6.74
C VAL A 4 35.29 0.67 7.50
N TYR A 5 35.78 0.85 8.72
CA TYR A 5 35.47 2.02 9.52
C TYR A 5 36.26 3.25 9.07
N PRO A 6 35.74 4.47 9.28
CA PRO A 6 36.55 5.68 9.23
C PRO A 6 37.76 5.58 10.17
N SER A 7 38.83 6.32 9.87
CA SER A 7 40.02 6.31 10.73
C SER A 7 39.70 6.79 12.16
N ASP A 8 40.46 6.33 13.15
CA ASP A 8 40.29 6.73 14.55
C ASP A 8 40.30 8.26 14.71
N ASN A 9 41.18 8.94 13.98
CA ASN A 9 41.22 10.41 13.98
C ASN A 9 39.94 11.04 13.42
N THR A 10 39.27 10.40 12.46
CA THR A 10 37.98 10.86 11.96
C THR A 10 36.91 10.69 13.04
N LEU A 11 36.83 9.50 13.64
CA LEU A 11 35.84 9.19 14.68
C LEU A 11 35.98 10.11 15.92
N LEU A 12 37.20 10.39 16.36
CA LEU A 12 37.48 11.25 17.52
C LEU A 12 37.11 12.73 17.30
N ASN A 13 37.02 13.16 16.04
CA ASN A 13 36.68 14.53 15.68
C ASN A 13 35.20 14.72 15.30
N LEU A 14 34.40 13.64 15.27
CA LEU A 14 32.95 13.75 15.05
C LEU A 14 32.29 14.49 16.23
N GLN A 15 31.44 15.46 15.90
CA GLN A 15 30.64 16.21 16.88
C GLN A 15 29.14 15.94 16.69
N THR A 16 28.70 15.80 15.44
CA THR A 16 27.32 15.49 15.06
C THR A 16 27.30 14.67 13.79
N ASP A 17 26.36 13.74 13.68
CA ASP A 17 26.00 13.13 12.41
C ASP A 17 25.03 14.05 11.65
N GLY A 18 25.37 14.39 10.41
CA GLY A 18 24.62 15.39 9.63
C GLY A 18 23.24 14.90 9.17
N GLU A 19 23.08 13.58 8.99
CA GLU A 19 21.84 12.99 8.49
C GLU A 19 20.85 12.67 9.61
N SER A 20 21.31 12.06 10.70
CA SER A 20 20.49 11.68 11.85
C SER A 20 20.37 12.76 12.93
N GLY A 21 21.26 13.76 12.93
CA GLY A 21 21.33 14.78 13.97
C GLY A 21 21.80 14.27 15.35
N VAL A 22 22.35 13.04 15.39
CA VAL A 22 22.90 12.44 16.61
C VAL A 22 24.22 13.12 16.98
N GLU A 23 24.31 13.62 18.21
CA GLU A 23 25.52 14.29 18.74
C GLU A 23 26.48 13.27 19.35
N TYR A 24 27.74 13.28 18.89
CA TYR A 24 28.82 12.47 19.47
C TYR A 24 29.32 13.08 20.78
N ILE A 25 29.87 12.24 21.66
CA ILE A 25 30.44 12.69 22.93
C ILE A 25 31.79 13.35 22.63
N PRO A 26 32.01 14.62 23.00
CA PRO A 26 33.31 15.26 22.81
C PRO A 26 34.41 14.55 23.59
N THR A 27 35.58 14.40 22.98
CA THR A 27 36.77 13.84 23.66
C THR A 27 37.08 14.62 24.93
N GLY A 28 37.14 13.91 26.07
CA GLY A 28 37.41 14.52 27.38
C GLY A 28 36.18 15.09 28.12
N ALA A 29 34.96 14.92 27.60
CA ALA A 29 33.74 15.41 28.26
C ALA A 29 33.38 14.63 29.55
N ALA A 30 32.98 15.37 30.58
CA ALA A 30 32.46 14.83 31.83
C ALA A 30 31.15 15.54 32.23
N PRO A 31 30.16 14.84 32.81
CA PRO A 31 30.16 13.42 33.15
C PRO A 31 29.81 12.53 31.94
N TYR A 32 30.72 11.62 31.57
CA TYR A 32 30.62 10.77 30.39
C TYR A 32 29.27 10.02 30.29
N TYR A 33 28.79 9.46 31.41
CA TYR A 33 27.54 8.69 31.45
C TYR A 33 26.30 9.51 31.04
N LEU A 34 26.27 10.81 31.33
CA LEU A 34 25.14 11.65 30.93
C LEU A 34 25.17 11.88 29.41
N HIS A 35 26.34 12.18 28.86
CA HIS A 35 26.50 12.38 27.42
C HIS A 35 26.22 11.10 26.63
N PHE A 36 26.65 9.93 27.14
CA PHE A 36 26.33 8.63 26.56
C PHE A 36 24.82 8.35 26.53
N ARG A 37 24.12 8.63 27.63
CA ARG A 37 22.64 8.47 27.67
C ARG A 37 21.93 9.41 26.69
N LYS A 38 22.43 10.63 26.48
CA LYS A 38 21.89 11.57 25.50
C LYS A 38 22.10 11.11 24.06
N LEU A 39 23.31 10.66 23.72
CA LEU A 39 23.63 10.04 22.43
C LEU A 39 22.66 8.89 22.13
N LEU A 40 22.57 7.93 23.07
CA LEU A 40 21.70 6.77 22.92
C LEU A 40 20.23 7.18 22.76
N TYR A 41 19.75 8.13 23.57
CA TYR A 41 18.38 8.63 23.48
C TYR A 41 18.07 9.23 22.10
N ARG A 42 18.96 10.02 21.52
CA ARG A 42 18.78 10.60 20.18
C ARG A 42 18.83 9.54 19.08
N LEU A 43 19.75 8.59 19.18
CA LEU A 43 19.82 7.47 18.24
C LEU A 43 18.51 6.66 18.29
N LEU A 44 17.98 6.41 19.49
CA LEU A 44 16.70 5.72 19.66
C LEU A 44 15.53 6.52 19.10
N LEU A 45 15.50 7.85 19.25
CA LEU A 45 14.48 8.69 18.60
C LEU A 45 14.52 8.58 17.06
N ALA A 46 15.71 8.61 16.48
CA ALA A 46 15.89 8.49 15.02
C ALA A 46 15.46 7.11 14.50
N THR A 47 15.71 6.06 15.28
CA THR A 47 15.45 4.67 14.89
C THR A 47 14.10 4.13 15.39
N HIS A 48 13.37 4.87 16.23
CA HIS A 48 12.17 4.38 16.90
C HIS A 48 11.14 3.83 15.91
N ARG A 49 10.83 4.62 14.87
CA ARG A 49 9.84 4.21 13.86
C ARG A 49 10.31 3.08 12.95
N ALA A 50 11.63 2.91 12.77
CA ALA A 50 12.17 1.77 12.03
C ALA A 50 11.96 0.45 12.77
N ASN A 51 11.77 0.50 14.10
CA ASN A 51 11.54 -0.67 14.94
C ASN A 51 10.05 -0.94 15.23
N ASP A 52 9.15 0.01 14.89
CA ASP A 52 7.71 -0.17 15.09
C ASP A 52 7.19 -1.39 14.33
N LEU A 53 6.37 -2.23 14.99
CA LEU A 53 5.76 -3.43 14.40
C LEU A 53 6.76 -4.50 13.90
N ARG A 54 8.05 -4.40 14.26
CA ARG A 54 9.06 -5.37 13.83
C ARG A 54 8.78 -6.73 14.45
N VAL A 55 8.76 -7.77 13.61
CA VAL A 55 8.76 -9.17 14.04
C VAL A 55 10.17 -9.57 14.47
N TYR A 56 10.30 -10.31 15.56
CA TYR A 56 11.57 -10.83 16.04
C TYR A 56 11.40 -12.25 16.57
N ASP A 57 12.47 -13.02 16.46
CA ASP A 57 12.59 -14.39 16.95
C ASP A 57 12.73 -14.39 18.49
N GLU A 58 11.93 -15.23 19.17
CA GLU A 58 11.97 -15.46 20.62
C GLU A 58 12.63 -16.79 21.00
N GLY A 59 13.04 -17.58 19.99
CA GLY A 59 13.67 -18.88 20.10
C GLY A 59 12.71 -20.02 19.73
N GLY A 60 13.24 -21.05 19.07
CA GLY A 60 12.45 -22.19 18.62
C GLY A 60 11.44 -21.75 17.56
N LEU A 61 10.16 -22.09 17.76
CA LEU A 61 9.08 -21.71 16.84
C LEU A 61 8.29 -20.49 17.34
N GLU A 62 8.83 -19.68 18.26
CA GLU A 62 8.12 -18.53 18.81
C GLU A 62 8.59 -17.20 18.21
N VAL A 63 7.62 -16.33 17.92
CA VAL A 63 7.88 -14.95 17.49
C VAL A 63 7.20 -13.92 18.39
N GLY A 64 7.90 -12.80 18.54
CA GLY A 64 7.37 -11.58 19.11
C GLY A 64 7.20 -10.49 18.05
N VAL A 65 6.33 -9.53 18.34
CA VAL A 65 6.10 -8.35 17.49
C VAL A 65 6.18 -7.10 18.37
N LYS A 66 7.02 -6.14 17.96
CA LYS A 66 7.16 -4.87 18.70
C LYS A 66 5.90 -4.02 18.59
N ALA A 67 5.69 -3.18 19.61
CA ALA A 67 4.65 -2.16 19.57
C ALA A 67 4.85 -1.23 18.37
N GLY A 68 3.79 -0.56 17.94
CA GLY A 68 3.86 0.39 16.84
C GLY A 68 2.49 0.92 16.45
N ARG A 69 2.43 1.69 15.37
CA ARG A 69 1.18 2.25 14.84
C ARG A 69 1.18 2.24 13.31
N PHE A 70 0.01 2.09 12.72
CA PHE A 70 -0.18 2.19 11.27
C PHE A 70 -1.46 2.97 10.95
N TRP A 71 -1.51 3.53 9.75
CA TRP A 71 -2.71 4.21 9.25
C TRP A 71 -3.54 3.24 8.41
N LEU A 72 -4.84 3.22 8.63
CA LEU A 72 -5.82 2.61 7.75
C LEU A 72 -6.84 3.67 7.34
N GLY A 73 -6.75 4.13 6.09
CA GLY A 73 -7.49 5.31 5.64
C GLY A 73 -7.13 6.52 6.50
N THR A 74 -8.11 7.06 7.22
CA THR A 74 -7.95 8.21 8.13
C THR A 74 -7.85 7.82 9.61
N THR A 75 -7.77 6.52 9.91
CA THR A 75 -7.69 6.01 11.28
C THR A 75 -6.26 5.62 11.62
N LEU A 76 -5.72 6.15 12.71
CA LEU A 76 -4.45 5.71 13.28
C LEU A 76 -4.71 4.54 14.25
N VAL A 77 -4.24 3.35 13.88
CA VAL A 77 -4.40 2.12 14.68
C VAL A 77 -3.12 1.88 15.47
N GLY A 78 -3.26 1.60 16.76
CA GLY A 78 -2.14 1.30 17.65
C GLY A 78 -2.05 -0.19 17.97
N TYR A 79 -0.84 -0.73 17.94
CA TYR A 79 -0.52 -2.09 18.36
C TYR A 79 0.40 -2.05 19.57
N ALA A 80 0.00 -2.72 20.66
CA ALA A 80 0.74 -2.71 21.92
C ALA A 80 2.02 -3.56 21.89
N GLY A 81 2.20 -4.39 20.85
CA GLY A 81 3.21 -5.44 20.84
C GLY A 81 2.70 -6.73 21.47
N SER A 82 3.38 -7.84 21.19
CA SER A 82 3.00 -9.17 21.67
C SER A 82 4.19 -10.14 21.63
N THR A 83 4.09 -11.23 22.38
CA THR A 83 5.13 -12.27 22.52
C THR A 83 4.49 -13.66 22.57
N GLY A 84 5.27 -14.72 22.37
CA GLY A 84 4.87 -16.12 22.55
C GLY A 84 3.95 -16.66 21.45
N HIS A 85 4.07 -16.13 20.22
CA HIS A 85 3.27 -16.65 19.09
C HIS A 85 3.95 -17.86 18.50
N VAL A 86 3.43 -19.04 18.82
CA VAL A 86 3.94 -20.32 18.30
C VAL A 86 3.57 -20.47 16.83
N LEU A 87 4.58 -20.73 16.02
CA LEU A 87 4.49 -21.00 14.59
C LEU A 87 4.52 -22.51 14.32
N ALA A 88 3.98 -22.92 13.16
CA ALA A 88 4.11 -24.30 12.72
C ALA A 88 5.52 -24.59 12.21
N ASP A 89 5.96 -25.83 12.36
CA ASP A 89 7.27 -26.29 11.90
C ASP A 89 7.26 -26.67 10.41
N ASP A 90 8.47 -26.74 9.82
CA ASP A 90 8.74 -27.14 8.44
C ASP A 90 7.88 -26.39 7.41
N LYS A 91 7.75 -25.08 7.62
CA LYS A 91 7.02 -24.19 6.70
C LYS A 91 7.99 -23.32 5.93
N ALA A 92 7.87 -23.39 4.60
CA ALA A 92 8.60 -22.52 3.69
C ALA A 92 8.24 -21.04 3.90
N ALA A 93 6.97 -20.75 4.22
CA ALA A 93 6.48 -19.39 4.45
C ALA A 93 5.27 -19.38 5.39
N ILE A 94 5.35 -18.58 6.44
CA ILE A 94 4.25 -18.18 7.32
C ILE A 94 4.11 -16.67 7.23
N TYR A 95 2.91 -16.19 6.94
CA TYR A 95 2.65 -14.79 6.65
C TYR A 95 2.09 -14.09 7.88
N LEU A 96 2.81 -13.08 8.37
CA LEU A 96 2.44 -12.31 9.56
C LEU A 96 1.94 -10.92 9.16
N TYR A 97 0.75 -10.57 9.62
CA TYR A 97 0.15 -9.26 9.37
C TYR A 97 -0.74 -8.81 10.53
N LEU A 98 -0.98 -7.50 10.61
CA LEU A 98 -2.02 -6.94 11.49
C LEU A 98 -3.26 -6.62 10.67
N THR A 99 -4.42 -7.10 11.11
CA THR A 99 -5.73 -6.75 10.54
C THR A 99 -6.07 -5.28 10.79
N ALA A 100 -7.15 -4.80 10.16
CA ALA A 100 -7.64 -3.42 10.27
C ALA A 100 -7.86 -2.93 11.72
N ASP A 101 -8.21 -3.82 12.64
CA ASP A 101 -8.42 -3.57 14.07
C ASP A 101 -7.12 -3.70 14.90
N GLY A 102 -6.00 -4.06 14.28
CA GLY A 102 -4.71 -4.22 14.95
C GLY A 102 -4.51 -5.59 15.61
N THR A 103 -5.22 -6.62 15.17
CA THR A 103 -5.04 -7.99 15.66
C THR A 103 -3.94 -8.70 14.85
N LEU A 104 -3.01 -9.37 15.52
CA LEU A 104 -1.96 -10.15 14.86
C LEU A 104 -2.52 -11.45 14.32
N VAL A 105 -2.23 -11.71 13.05
CA VAL A 105 -2.49 -12.99 12.39
C VAL A 105 -1.16 -13.58 11.96
N ALA A 106 -0.93 -14.83 12.34
CA ALA A 106 0.12 -15.69 11.81
C ALA A 106 -0.56 -16.88 11.16
N ASN A 107 -0.45 -17.00 9.84
CA ASN A 107 -1.16 -18.07 9.15
C ASN A 107 -0.36 -18.63 7.97
N GLU A 108 -0.65 -19.88 7.67
CA GLU A 108 -0.06 -20.66 6.59
C GLU A 108 -0.89 -20.43 5.32
N TYR A 109 -0.49 -19.44 4.53
CA TYR A 109 -1.09 -19.15 3.24
C TYR A 109 -0.12 -19.43 2.10
N ALA A 110 -0.61 -19.39 0.86
CA ALA A 110 0.25 -19.31 -0.33
C ALA A 110 0.80 -17.88 -0.57
N GLY A 111 0.37 -16.90 0.23
CA GLY A 111 0.66 -15.48 0.09
C GLY A 111 -0.06 -14.64 1.15
N PHE A 112 0.28 -13.35 1.28
CA PHE A 112 -0.57 -12.43 2.03
C PHE A 112 -1.98 -12.38 1.42
N PRO A 113 -3.04 -12.20 2.22
CA PRO A 113 -4.39 -12.05 1.68
C PRO A 113 -4.48 -10.81 0.78
N ASP A 114 -5.54 -10.74 -0.03
CA ASP A 114 -5.81 -9.54 -0.81
C ASP A 114 -6.24 -8.40 0.13
N MET A 115 -5.58 -7.25 0.03
CA MET A 115 -5.89 -6.07 0.85
C MET A 115 -7.24 -5.43 0.50
N ALA A 116 -7.75 -5.66 -0.71
CA ALA A 116 -9.06 -5.15 -1.12
C ALA A 116 -10.19 -5.84 -0.34
N THR A 117 -10.03 -7.13 -0.03
CA THR A 117 -11.04 -7.92 0.70
C THR A 117 -10.72 -8.05 2.19
N THR A 118 -9.44 -8.02 2.56
CA THR A 118 -8.96 -8.14 3.94
C THR A 118 -7.97 -7.01 4.21
N PRO A 119 -8.39 -5.80 4.63
CA PRO A 119 -7.47 -4.72 4.90
C PRO A 119 -6.50 -5.06 6.04
N HIS A 120 -5.19 -4.98 5.77
CA HIS A 120 -4.13 -5.32 6.73
C HIS A 120 -2.82 -4.58 6.43
N VAL A 121 -1.90 -4.58 7.40
CA VAL A 121 -0.49 -4.19 7.21
C VAL A 121 0.40 -5.42 7.29
N ARG A 122 1.24 -5.63 6.27
CA ARG A 122 2.18 -6.74 6.22
C ARG A 122 3.34 -6.50 7.17
N LEU A 123 3.70 -7.52 7.95
CA LEU A 123 4.81 -7.45 8.89
C LEU A 123 6.02 -8.25 8.40
N ALA A 124 5.85 -9.56 8.22
CA ALA A 124 6.96 -10.43 7.84
C ALA A 124 6.49 -11.73 7.17
N ILE A 125 7.44 -12.39 6.52
CA ILE A 125 7.34 -13.79 6.10
C ILE A 125 8.38 -14.57 6.91
N VAL A 126 7.95 -15.62 7.60
CA VAL A 126 8.81 -16.46 8.45
C VAL A 126 8.96 -17.84 7.82
N THR A 127 10.19 -18.36 7.79
CA THR A 127 10.50 -19.73 7.38
C THR A 127 10.93 -20.52 8.61
N THR A 128 10.35 -21.70 8.81
CA THR A 128 10.65 -22.62 9.91
C THR A 128 11.13 -23.96 9.38
N SER A 129 12.07 -24.58 10.10
CA SER A 129 12.45 -25.98 9.86
C SER A 129 13.22 -26.53 11.05
N GLY A 130 13.00 -27.80 11.36
CA GLY A 130 13.74 -28.50 12.42
C GLY A 130 13.51 -27.88 13.79
N GLU A 131 12.25 -27.55 14.10
CA GLU A 131 11.80 -26.93 15.35
C GLU A 131 12.36 -25.54 15.63
N ASP A 132 12.86 -24.84 14.59
CA ASP A 132 13.46 -23.51 14.73
C ASP A 132 13.06 -22.56 13.59
N ILE A 133 13.22 -21.26 13.84
CA ILE A 133 13.05 -20.22 12.83
C ILE A 133 14.35 -20.07 12.05
N VAL A 134 14.26 -20.31 10.74
CA VAL A 134 15.41 -20.23 9.83
C VAL A 134 15.59 -18.80 9.29
N SER A 135 14.48 -18.08 9.05
CA SER A 135 14.55 -16.69 8.58
C SER A 135 13.28 -15.90 8.84
N ILE A 136 13.44 -14.58 8.99
CA ILE A 136 12.36 -13.60 9.06
C ILE A 136 12.63 -12.53 7.99
N VAL A 137 11.79 -12.48 6.96
CA VAL A 137 11.86 -11.47 5.89
C VAL A 137 10.93 -10.31 6.23
N ASP A 138 11.49 -9.13 6.44
CA ASP A 138 10.74 -7.90 6.74
C ASP A 138 9.92 -7.43 5.53
N CYS A 139 8.61 -7.30 5.71
CA CYS A 139 7.67 -6.88 4.67
C CYS A 139 7.05 -5.50 4.94
N ARG A 140 7.46 -4.80 6.01
CA ARG A 140 6.90 -3.50 6.42
C ARG A 140 7.22 -2.39 5.41
N SER A 141 8.33 -2.53 4.69
CA SER A 141 8.78 -1.57 3.65
C SER A 141 7.76 -1.38 2.52
N GLY A 142 6.92 -2.39 2.24
CA GLY A 142 5.84 -2.28 1.25
C GLY A 142 4.76 -1.24 1.59
N HIS A 143 4.76 -0.72 2.83
CA HIS A 143 3.76 0.23 3.34
C HIS A 143 4.35 1.58 3.77
N ASN A 144 5.68 1.70 3.88
CA ASN A 144 6.32 2.84 4.56
C ASN A 144 6.67 4.02 3.65
N CYS A 145 6.78 3.81 2.33
CA CYS A 145 7.25 4.83 1.41
C CYS A 145 6.29 4.96 0.22
N ILE A 146 5.41 5.96 0.26
CA ILE A 146 4.75 6.45 -0.94
C ILE A 146 5.67 7.51 -1.52
N VAL A 147 6.13 7.34 -2.77
CA VAL A 147 6.88 8.38 -3.48
C VAL A 147 5.85 9.29 -4.18
N PRO A 148 5.55 10.49 -3.65
CA PRO A 148 4.76 11.45 -4.38
C PRO A 148 5.52 11.89 -5.64
N HIS A 149 4.80 12.10 -6.72
CA HIS A 149 5.32 12.71 -7.92
C HIS A 149 5.05 14.23 -7.95
N GLY A 150 6.07 15.02 -8.29
CA GLY A 150 5.93 16.47 -8.40
C GLY A 150 5.54 17.14 -7.07
N ALA A 151 4.60 18.10 -7.12
CA ALA A 151 4.15 18.91 -5.98
C ALA A 151 3.30 18.14 -4.93
N GLY A 152 3.69 16.91 -4.57
CA GLY A 152 3.11 16.16 -3.46
C GLY A 152 1.96 15.22 -3.82
N GLY A 153 1.64 15.00 -5.10
CA GLY A 153 0.57 14.09 -5.52
C GLY A 153 1.04 12.66 -5.74
N VAL A 154 0.22 11.66 -5.43
CA VAL A 154 0.47 10.28 -5.90
C VAL A 154 0.15 10.22 -7.39
N ARG A 155 1.09 9.71 -8.21
CA ARG A 155 0.85 9.51 -9.64
C ARG A 155 -0.21 8.44 -9.82
N THR A 156 -1.24 8.77 -10.57
CA THR A 156 -2.22 7.80 -11.03
C THR A 156 -1.66 7.00 -12.19
N THR A 157 -1.88 5.69 -12.22
CA THR A 157 -1.61 4.87 -13.41
C THR A 157 -2.56 5.29 -14.52
N ILE A 158 -2.04 5.41 -15.74
CA ILE A 158 -2.84 5.67 -16.93
C ILE A 158 -2.59 4.56 -17.94
N GLU A 159 -3.65 3.95 -18.43
CA GLU A 159 -3.61 2.87 -19.41
C GLU A 159 -4.42 3.23 -20.65
N ALA A 160 -3.84 2.99 -21.82
CA ALA A 160 -4.48 3.22 -23.10
C ALA A 160 -4.95 1.87 -23.69
N HIS A 161 -6.22 1.84 -24.09
CA HIS A 161 -6.92 0.67 -24.61
C HIS A 161 -7.17 0.85 -26.11
N THR A 162 -6.66 -0.09 -26.92
CA THR A 162 -6.91 -0.15 -28.38
C THR A 162 -7.93 -1.23 -28.77
N SER A 163 -8.37 -2.02 -27.79
CA SER A 163 -9.42 -3.06 -27.88
C SER A 163 -10.24 -3.07 -26.59
N ASP A 164 -11.34 -3.82 -26.59
CA ASP A 164 -12.13 -4.07 -25.39
C ASP A 164 -11.29 -4.71 -24.26
N ASP A 165 -11.66 -4.43 -23.01
CA ASP A 165 -10.99 -4.98 -21.83
C ASP A 165 -11.96 -5.14 -20.64
N THR A 166 -11.59 -5.98 -19.67
CA THR A 166 -12.32 -6.19 -18.40
C THR A 166 -11.43 -5.78 -17.23
N LEU A 167 -11.86 -4.73 -16.52
CA LEU A 167 -11.10 -4.15 -15.42
C LEU A 167 -11.27 -4.96 -14.14
N ALA A 168 -10.20 -5.03 -13.34
CA ALA A 168 -10.18 -5.71 -12.05
C ALA A 168 -10.20 -4.70 -10.90
N ALA A 169 -10.84 -5.06 -9.77
CA ALA A 169 -10.93 -4.16 -8.60
C ALA A 169 -9.56 -3.73 -8.04
N VAL A 170 -8.50 -4.52 -8.27
CA VAL A 170 -7.11 -4.20 -7.88
C VAL A 170 -6.54 -2.99 -8.63
N GLU A 171 -7.13 -2.64 -9.79
CA GLU A 171 -6.73 -1.50 -10.59
C GLU A 171 -7.36 -0.18 -10.09
N SER A 172 -8.17 -0.24 -9.04
CA SER A 172 -8.84 0.92 -8.44
C SER A 172 -7.89 2.11 -8.25
N GLY A 173 -8.34 3.26 -8.71
CA GLY A 173 -7.62 4.52 -8.71
C GLY A 173 -7.02 4.86 -10.06
N SER A 174 -6.92 3.92 -11.01
CA SER A 174 -6.36 4.13 -12.35
C SER A 174 -7.20 5.05 -13.26
N VAL A 175 -6.56 5.51 -14.33
CA VAL A 175 -7.19 6.21 -15.47
C VAL A 175 -7.11 5.32 -16.71
N HIS A 176 -8.23 5.05 -17.36
CA HIS A 176 -8.30 4.29 -18.60
C HIS A 176 -8.70 5.21 -19.77
N THR A 177 -8.01 5.10 -20.91
CA THR A 177 -8.28 5.89 -22.10
C THR A 177 -8.38 5.02 -23.34
N ASN A 178 -8.97 5.55 -24.42
CA ASN A 178 -8.99 4.89 -25.73
C ASN A 178 -7.89 5.42 -26.68
N LEU A 179 -6.77 5.92 -26.14
CA LEU A 179 -5.69 6.48 -26.97
C LEU A 179 -5.17 5.43 -27.96
N GLY A 180 -5.17 5.78 -29.25
CA GLY A 180 -4.75 4.88 -30.33
C GLY A 180 -5.83 3.93 -30.84
N ALA A 181 -7.04 3.94 -30.25
CA ALA A 181 -8.16 3.16 -30.76
C ALA A 181 -8.56 3.60 -32.17
N THR A 182 -8.79 2.63 -33.05
CA THR A 182 -9.30 2.83 -34.42
C THR A 182 -10.74 2.36 -34.59
N ALA A 183 -11.30 1.73 -33.56
CA ALA A 183 -12.67 1.26 -33.47
C ALA A 183 -13.23 1.54 -32.07
N VAL A 184 -14.48 1.14 -31.85
CA VAL A 184 -15.12 1.19 -30.53
C VAL A 184 -14.30 0.37 -29.53
N VAL A 185 -14.16 0.91 -28.31
CA VAL A 185 -13.55 0.23 -27.17
C VAL A 185 -14.56 0.17 -26.03
N THR A 186 -14.78 -1.02 -25.50
CA THR A 186 -15.66 -1.28 -24.37
C THR A 186 -14.84 -1.75 -23.18
N LEU A 187 -14.88 -0.98 -22.10
CA LEU A 187 -14.26 -1.32 -20.82
C LEU A 187 -15.34 -1.82 -19.88
N THR A 188 -15.22 -3.07 -19.49
CA THR A 188 -16.16 -3.73 -18.57
C THR A 188 -15.69 -3.52 -17.14
N LEU A 189 -16.54 -2.95 -16.29
CA LEU A 189 -16.27 -2.75 -14.88
C LEU A 189 -16.30 -4.09 -14.13
N PRO A 190 -15.53 -4.23 -13.03
CA PRO A 190 -15.55 -5.45 -12.23
C PRO A 190 -16.95 -5.70 -11.66
N ALA A 191 -17.35 -6.97 -11.60
CA ALA A 191 -18.54 -7.40 -10.88
C ALA A 191 -18.28 -7.36 -9.37
N ASP A 192 -19.30 -6.97 -8.59
CA ASP A 192 -19.27 -6.89 -7.12
C ASP A 192 -18.02 -6.21 -6.53
N PRO A 193 -17.65 -5.00 -7.02
CA PRO A 193 -16.48 -4.29 -6.52
C PRO A 193 -16.64 -3.92 -5.04
N PRO A 194 -15.56 -3.93 -4.23
CA PRO A 194 -15.58 -3.33 -2.91
C PRO A 194 -16.07 -1.88 -2.96
N GLN A 195 -16.86 -1.47 -1.97
CA GLN A 195 -17.32 -0.08 -1.86
C GLN A 195 -16.11 0.88 -1.88
N GLY A 196 -16.17 1.90 -2.74
CA GLY A 196 -15.08 2.86 -2.91
C GLY A 196 -14.08 2.51 -4.01
N THR A 197 -14.18 1.35 -4.67
CA THR A 197 -13.44 1.09 -5.91
C THR A 197 -13.74 2.20 -6.91
N GLN A 198 -12.69 2.81 -7.47
CA GLN A 198 -12.80 4.01 -8.29
C GLN A 198 -12.08 3.80 -9.62
N PHE A 199 -12.71 4.24 -10.71
CA PHE A 199 -12.07 4.32 -12.03
C PHE A 199 -12.33 5.67 -12.67
N ALA A 200 -11.33 6.18 -13.38
CA ALA A 200 -11.45 7.36 -14.23
C ALA A 200 -11.29 6.97 -15.69
N PHE A 201 -12.11 7.57 -16.55
CA PHE A 201 -12.14 7.31 -17.98
C PHE A 201 -11.96 8.60 -18.74
N ALA A 202 -11.19 8.58 -19.83
CA ALA A 202 -11.03 9.74 -20.71
C ALA A 202 -10.94 9.32 -22.18
N VAL A 203 -11.71 10.01 -23.03
CA VAL A 203 -11.64 9.84 -24.48
C VAL A 203 -10.43 10.61 -25.02
N GLN A 204 -9.48 9.89 -25.63
CA GLN A 204 -8.27 10.44 -26.24
C GLN A 204 -8.13 10.12 -27.74
N ALA A 205 -8.88 9.14 -28.25
CA ALA A 205 -9.13 8.96 -29.68
C ALA A 205 -10.61 9.28 -29.99
N ALA A 206 -10.88 9.84 -31.17
CA ALA A 206 -12.24 10.16 -31.64
C ALA A 206 -13.01 8.89 -32.08
N GLN A 207 -13.00 7.88 -31.22
CA GLN A 207 -13.75 6.63 -31.32
C GLN A 207 -14.62 6.50 -30.08
N GLU A 208 -15.71 5.75 -30.19
CA GLU A 208 -16.60 5.54 -29.04
C GLU A 208 -15.89 4.71 -27.96
N LEU A 209 -15.79 5.27 -26.75
CA LEU A 209 -15.42 4.58 -25.53
C LEU A 209 -16.69 4.26 -24.75
N ARG A 210 -16.93 2.98 -24.48
CA ARG A 210 -18.07 2.47 -23.73
C ARG A 210 -17.60 1.95 -22.37
N ILE A 211 -18.30 2.34 -21.31
CA ILE A 211 -18.08 1.86 -19.95
C ILE A 211 -19.28 0.97 -19.59
N ASP A 212 -19.04 -0.34 -19.57
CA ASP A 212 -20.05 -1.35 -19.34
C ASP A 212 -20.06 -1.76 -17.84
N PRO A 213 -21.17 -1.54 -17.10
CA PRO A 213 -21.27 -1.96 -15.70
C PRO A 213 -21.62 -3.45 -15.51
N GLY A 214 -21.71 -4.24 -16.58
CA GLY A 214 -22.14 -5.63 -16.50
C GLY A 214 -23.63 -5.71 -16.18
N SER A 215 -24.01 -6.22 -15.00
CA SER A 215 -25.40 -6.23 -14.53
C SER A 215 -25.77 -5.03 -13.65
N ALA A 216 -24.79 -4.26 -13.18
CA ALA A 216 -24.99 -3.13 -12.28
C ALA A 216 -25.53 -1.89 -13.03
N ALA A 217 -25.96 -0.87 -12.29
CA ALA A 217 -26.32 0.43 -12.86
C ALA A 217 -25.17 1.45 -12.72
N ILE A 218 -25.01 2.31 -13.73
CA ILE A 218 -24.23 3.54 -13.59
C ILE A 218 -25.20 4.69 -13.27
N ARG A 219 -25.21 5.14 -12.02
CA ARG A 219 -26.03 6.24 -11.51
C ARG A 219 -25.50 7.58 -12.05
N ASP A 220 -25.96 7.95 -13.24
CA ASP A 220 -25.67 9.22 -13.90
C ASP A 220 -26.96 9.98 -14.26
N ALA A 221 -26.83 11.27 -14.55
CA ALA A 221 -27.95 12.08 -15.07
C ALA A 221 -28.37 11.68 -16.50
N SER A 222 -27.52 10.97 -17.26
CA SER A 222 -27.84 10.45 -18.59
C SER A 222 -28.71 9.17 -18.58
N GLY A 223 -29.05 8.65 -17.41
CA GLY A 223 -29.79 7.42 -17.21
C GLY A 223 -29.15 6.55 -16.13
N GLN A 224 -29.88 5.53 -15.64
CA GLN A 224 -29.42 4.64 -14.56
C GLN A 224 -29.91 3.20 -14.78
N THR A 225 -30.17 2.82 -16.02
CA THR A 225 -30.74 1.49 -16.31
C THR A 225 -29.67 0.42 -16.05
N PRO A 226 -29.95 -0.61 -15.23
CA PRO A 226 -29.01 -1.70 -15.00
C PRO A 226 -28.55 -2.36 -16.31
N GLY A 227 -27.26 -2.65 -16.40
CA GLY A 227 -26.60 -3.27 -17.55
C GLY A 227 -26.57 -2.45 -18.83
N ARG A 228 -26.81 -1.13 -18.74
CA ARG A 228 -26.63 -0.21 -19.86
C ARG A 228 -25.30 0.52 -19.71
N TYR A 229 -24.47 0.43 -20.75
CA TYR A 229 -23.20 1.12 -20.78
C TYR A 229 -23.38 2.64 -20.90
N LYS A 230 -22.36 3.39 -20.47
CA LYS A 230 -22.20 4.82 -20.80
C LYS A 230 -21.19 4.98 -21.91
N SER A 231 -21.45 5.83 -22.90
CA SER A 231 -20.51 6.07 -23.98
C SER A 231 -20.27 7.53 -24.30
N ALA A 232 -19.06 7.81 -24.79
CA ALA A 232 -18.65 9.09 -25.35
C ALA A 232 -17.62 8.86 -26.46
N SER A 233 -17.60 9.76 -27.45
CA SER A 233 -16.63 9.73 -28.57
C SER A 233 -15.91 11.06 -28.78
N ALA A 234 -16.29 12.10 -28.03
CA ALA A 234 -15.64 13.40 -28.09
C ALA A 234 -14.34 13.38 -27.28
N VAL A 235 -13.20 13.63 -27.95
CA VAL A 235 -11.90 13.76 -27.28
C VAL A 235 -11.97 14.80 -26.17
N GLY A 236 -11.48 14.46 -24.98
CA GLY A 236 -11.54 15.28 -23.77
C GLY A 236 -12.78 15.05 -22.90
N ALA A 237 -13.77 14.26 -23.35
CA ALA A 237 -14.83 13.76 -22.47
C ALA A 237 -14.21 12.83 -21.41
N ALA A 238 -14.65 13.00 -20.16
CA ALA A 238 -14.14 12.23 -19.03
C ALA A 238 -15.26 11.85 -18.06
N LEU A 239 -15.10 10.72 -17.39
CA LEU A 239 -16.05 10.17 -16.43
C LEU A 239 -15.29 9.53 -15.27
N THR A 240 -15.69 9.81 -14.04
CA THR A 240 -15.16 9.12 -12.86
C THR A 240 -16.30 8.45 -12.12
N LEU A 241 -16.14 7.14 -11.92
CA LEU A 241 -17.11 6.27 -11.29
C LEU A 241 -16.54 5.73 -9.98
N VAL A 242 -17.39 5.63 -8.96
CA VAL A 242 -17.06 5.00 -7.67
C VAL A 242 -18.15 3.98 -7.32
N ALA A 243 -17.73 2.77 -6.95
CA ALA A 243 -18.62 1.73 -6.47
C ALA A 243 -19.32 2.16 -5.17
N ASP A 244 -20.65 2.09 -5.14
CA ASP A 244 -21.46 2.32 -3.96
C ASP A 244 -21.65 1.02 -3.14
N ALA A 245 -22.32 1.12 -1.99
CA ALA A 245 -22.55 -0.02 -1.11
C ALA A 245 -23.55 -1.05 -1.67
N ASN A 246 -24.25 -0.75 -2.76
CA ASN A 246 -25.25 -1.62 -3.39
C ASN A 246 -24.67 -2.41 -4.58
N GLY A 247 -23.37 -2.26 -4.88
CA GLY A 247 -22.75 -2.83 -6.09
C GLY A 247 -23.05 -2.05 -7.36
N ASP A 248 -23.65 -0.85 -7.26
CA ASP A 248 -23.82 0.09 -8.38
C ASP A 248 -22.66 1.08 -8.45
N TRP A 249 -22.58 1.83 -9.55
CA TRP A 249 -21.55 2.82 -9.78
C TRP A 249 -22.12 4.24 -9.72
N ALA A 250 -21.60 5.09 -8.85
CA ALA A 250 -21.95 6.51 -8.78
C ALA A 250 -21.02 7.35 -9.64
N THR A 251 -21.58 8.20 -10.50
CA THR A 251 -20.80 9.23 -11.20
C THR A 251 -20.46 10.38 -10.25
N ILE A 252 -19.18 10.56 -9.94
CA ILE A 252 -18.72 11.61 -9.02
C ILE A 252 -18.06 12.80 -9.74
N ALA A 253 -17.61 12.60 -10.99
CA ALA A 253 -17.10 13.64 -11.85
C ALA A 253 -17.41 13.31 -13.31
N LYS A 254 -17.80 14.32 -14.08
CA LYS A 254 -18.13 14.16 -15.50
C LYS A 254 -17.77 15.44 -16.26
N ASN A 255 -17.08 15.26 -17.39
CA ASN A 255 -16.80 16.30 -18.37
C ASN A 255 -17.24 15.82 -19.76
N GLY A 256 -17.83 16.72 -20.54
CA GLY A 256 -18.40 16.40 -21.84
C GLY A 256 -19.71 15.60 -21.77
N THR A 257 -20.20 15.19 -22.94
CA THR A 257 -21.47 14.46 -23.07
C THR A 257 -21.22 12.95 -23.04
N TRP A 258 -21.81 12.29 -22.05
CA TRP A 258 -21.89 10.83 -21.97
C TRP A 258 -23.35 10.42 -22.12
N SER A 259 -23.61 9.43 -22.97
CA SER A 259 -24.95 8.91 -23.26
C SER A 259 -25.11 7.50 -22.71
N GLU A 260 -26.33 7.13 -22.32
CA GLU A 260 -26.66 5.74 -22.04
C GLU A 260 -26.98 4.99 -23.35
N GLN A 261 -26.70 3.69 -23.37
CA GLN A 261 -27.20 2.80 -24.41
C GLN A 261 -28.72 2.91 -24.55
N ALA A 262 -29.21 3.08 -25.79
CA ALA A 262 -30.63 3.10 -26.12
C ALA A 262 -31.34 1.76 -25.84
#